data_AF-A0AB74ETT8-F1
#
_entry.id   AF-A0AB74ETT8-F1
#
_cell.length_a   1.000
_cell.length_b   1.000
_cell.length_c   1.000
_cell.angle_alpha   90.00
_cell.angle_beta   90.00
_cell.angle_gamma   90.00
#
_symmetry.space_group_name_H-M   'P 1'
#
loop_
_entity.id
_entity.type
_entity.pdbx_description
1 polymer ?
#
loop_
_entity_poly.entity_id
_entity_poly.type
_entity_poly.pdbx_seq_one_letter_code
_entity_poly.pdbx_strand_id
1 'polypeptide(L)'
;MFEAADLYRELLSERPDLVYPRFDLGVMLFEDKQYREALVQLHRAEEVLPPDMRQLAREYIRQAEAVQAWHPSFNMNYEQTDNVNNASLSRDIVINGRKWIKSEDSLPKRANGIRYELGIDRMFNMAGNHFARLGISGSGVHYWNARDFSEQAFHAEVGYRYRNSRLEWGFRPFVKQNRLGNNRYTANTGIVLDYSRRLNEKWRSTQSFQYGRKQYHDEYLAKRYNSKTISVSGTFSYYAMSAWQLYGGISGMFDNTVEKEQASRRYGVSLGTVKILDGGLGLKLGAGYTKRIFKAPATLIYNFTRRDD
;
A
#
# COMPACT_ATOMS: atom_id res chain seq x y z
N MET A 1 -19.71 -3.09 -23.49
CA MET A 1 -18.25 -3.10 -23.78
C MET A 1 -17.78 -4.51 -24.11
N PHE A 2 -18.03 -5.52 -23.26
CA PHE A 2 -17.69 -6.93 -23.57
C PHE A 2 -18.34 -7.45 -24.86
N GLU A 3 -19.66 -7.32 -24.98
CA GLU A 3 -20.42 -7.77 -26.16
C GLU A 3 -19.97 -7.08 -27.48
N ALA A 4 -19.59 -5.80 -27.40
CA ALA A 4 -19.08 -5.07 -28.56
C ALA A 4 -17.66 -5.57 -28.95
N ALA A 5 -16.77 -5.81 -27.99
CA ALA A 5 -15.43 -6.31 -28.30
C ALA A 5 -15.46 -7.69 -28.96
N ASP A 6 -16.41 -8.56 -28.57
CA ASP A 6 -16.57 -9.88 -29.17
C ASP A 6 -17.12 -9.80 -30.60
N LEU A 7 -18.10 -8.94 -30.86
CA LEU A 7 -18.58 -8.67 -32.23
C LEU A 7 -17.47 -8.15 -33.16
N TYR A 8 -16.61 -7.25 -32.65
CA TYR A 8 -15.47 -6.76 -33.43
C TYR A 8 -14.40 -7.84 -33.65
N ARG A 9 -14.19 -8.76 -32.69
CA ARG A 9 -13.31 -9.92 -32.88
C ARG A 9 -13.83 -10.85 -33.98
N GLU A 10 -15.14 -11.13 -33.98
CA GLU A 10 -15.80 -11.94 -35.00
C GLU A 10 -15.67 -11.28 -36.38
N LEU A 11 -16.02 -9.99 -36.49
CA LEU A 11 -15.89 -9.21 -37.72
C LEU A 11 -14.45 -9.26 -38.28
N LEU A 12 -13.44 -9.09 -37.43
CA LEU A 12 -12.03 -9.10 -37.86
C LEU A 12 -11.48 -10.50 -38.14
N SER A 13 -12.18 -11.56 -37.70
CA SER A 13 -11.85 -12.94 -38.06
C SER A 13 -12.31 -13.26 -39.49
N GLU A 14 -13.44 -12.71 -39.92
CA GLU A 14 -13.95 -12.84 -41.29
C GLU A 14 -13.30 -11.83 -42.25
N ARG A 15 -13.07 -10.60 -41.77
CA ARG A 15 -12.58 -9.45 -42.54
C ARG A 15 -11.36 -8.81 -41.87
N PRO A 16 -10.18 -9.46 -41.95
CA PRO A 16 -8.95 -8.96 -41.31
C PRO A 16 -8.40 -7.68 -41.95
N ASP A 17 -8.89 -7.29 -43.12
CA ASP A 17 -8.51 -6.08 -43.86
C ASP A 17 -9.08 -4.77 -43.26
N LEU A 18 -10.06 -4.87 -42.36
CA LEU A 18 -10.75 -3.70 -41.82
C LEU A 18 -9.91 -2.95 -40.79
N VAL A 19 -9.37 -1.80 -41.20
CA VAL A 19 -8.45 -0.98 -40.40
C VAL A 19 -9.13 -0.25 -39.25
N TYR A 20 -10.24 0.46 -39.50
CA TYR A 20 -10.94 1.22 -38.45
C TYR A 20 -11.56 0.33 -37.38
N PRO A 21 -12.26 -0.77 -37.72
CA PRO A 21 -12.71 -1.73 -36.70
C PRO A 21 -11.57 -2.33 -35.88
N ARG A 22 -10.41 -2.57 -36.49
CA ARG A 22 -9.21 -3.04 -35.75
C ARG A 22 -8.73 -2.02 -34.73
N PHE A 23 -8.67 -0.75 -35.13
CA PHE A 23 -8.32 0.35 -34.23
C PHE A 23 -9.31 0.44 -33.05
N ASP A 24 -10.62 0.45 -33.34
CA ASP A 24 -11.68 0.53 -32.33
C ASP A 24 -11.60 -0.64 -31.35
N LEU A 25 -11.39 -1.87 -31.84
CA LEU A 25 -11.18 -3.03 -30.98
C LEU A 25 -9.97 -2.82 -30.06
N GLY A 26 -8.85 -2.33 -30.60
CA GLY A 26 -7.66 -1.99 -29.81
C GLY A 26 -7.96 -1.00 -28.67
N VAL A 27 -8.71 0.05 -28.96
CA VAL A 27 -9.14 1.04 -27.96
C VAL A 27 -10.09 0.43 -26.93
N MET A 28 -11.08 -0.37 -27.34
CA MET A 28 -11.99 -1.04 -26.40
C MET A 28 -11.24 -1.97 -25.43
N LEU A 29 -10.27 -2.74 -25.95
CA LEU A 29 -9.42 -3.61 -25.14
C LEU A 29 -8.55 -2.81 -24.16
N PHE A 30 -7.98 -1.69 -24.60
CA PHE A 30 -7.21 -0.79 -23.75
C PHE A 30 -8.05 -0.23 -22.60
N GLU A 31 -9.26 0.24 -22.89
CA GLU A 31 -10.18 0.78 -21.88
C GLU A 31 -10.57 -0.28 -20.85
N ASP A 32 -10.75 -1.52 -21.30
CA ASP A 32 -11.00 -2.66 -20.42
C ASP A 32 -9.75 -3.24 -19.76
N LYS A 33 -8.57 -2.64 -19.96
CA LYS A 33 -7.28 -3.06 -19.37
C LYS A 33 -6.74 -4.39 -19.90
N GLN A 34 -7.17 -4.82 -21.09
CA GLN A 34 -6.61 -5.96 -21.82
C GLN A 34 -5.42 -5.50 -22.69
N TYR A 35 -4.38 -4.98 -22.03
CA TYR A 35 -3.32 -4.24 -22.70
C TYR A 35 -2.50 -5.08 -23.69
N ARG A 36 -2.28 -6.37 -23.39
CA ARG A 36 -1.50 -7.25 -24.27
C ARG A 36 -2.21 -7.41 -25.62
N GLU A 37 -3.50 -7.70 -25.59
CA GLU A 37 -4.33 -7.83 -26.79
C GLU A 37 -4.55 -6.48 -27.47
N ALA A 38 -4.73 -5.40 -26.69
CA ALA A 38 -4.86 -4.04 -27.21
C ALA A 38 -3.64 -3.65 -28.05
N LEU A 39 -2.43 -3.87 -27.54
CA LEU A 39 -1.18 -3.57 -28.24
C LEU A 39 -1.09 -4.32 -29.58
N VAL A 40 -1.48 -5.60 -29.63
CA VAL A 40 -1.49 -6.38 -30.88
C VAL A 40 -2.40 -5.73 -31.93
N GLN A 41 -3.61 -5.30 -31.55
CA GLN A 41 -4.54 -4.67 -32.50
C GLN A 41 -4.07 -3.26 -32.90
N LEU A 42 -3.58 -2.47 -31.94
CA LEU A 42 -3.17 -1.09 -32.16
C LEU A 42 -1.92 -0.99 -33.04
N HIS A 43 -0.90 -1.84 -32.84
CA HIS A 43 0.28 -1.85 -33.72
C HIS A 43 -0.09 -2.23 -35.15
N ARG A 44 -0.93 -3.25 -35.35
CA ARG A 44 -1.41 -3.63 -36.69
C ARG A 44 -2.23 -2.53 -37.36
N ALA A 45 -3.04 -1.80 -36.59
CA ALA A 45 -3.78 -0.67 -37.12
C ALA A 45 -2.85 0.50 -37.47
N GLU A 46 -1.82 0.77 -36.65
CA GLU A 46 -0.87 1.87 -36.84
C GLU A 46 -0.18 1.84 -38.21
N GLU A 47 0.17 0.66 -38.72
CA GLU A 47 0.88 0.50 -40.00
C GLU A 47 0.13 1.10 -41.20
N VAL A 48 -1.21 1.04 -41.16
CA VAL A 48 -2.10 1.33 -42.29
C VAL A 48 -3.01 2.54 -42.06
N LEU A 49 -3.13 3.02 -40.82
CA LEU A 49 -3.97 4.18 -40.49
C LEU A 49 -3.45 5.48 -41.14
N PRO A 50 -4.36 6.40 -41.56
CA PRO A 50 -3.98 7.76 -41.95
C PRO A 50 -3.21 8.50 -40.85
N PRO A 51 -2.40 9.53 -41.18
CA PRO A 51 -1.48 10.18 -40.25
C PRO A 51 -2.08 10.58 -38.89
N ASP A 52 -3.25 11.23 -38.88
CA ASP A 52 -3.89 11.72 -37.65
C ASP A 52 -4.32 10.56 -36.72
N MET A 53 -4.96 9.54 -37.29
CA MET A 53 -5.39 8.36 -36.53
C MET A 53 -4.20 7.51 -36.09
N ARG A 54 -3.11 7.51 -36.88
CA ARG A 54 -1.87 6.84 -36.51
C ARG A 54 -1.23 7.47 -35.27
N GLN A 55 -1.29 8.80 -35.14
CA GLN A 55 -0.84 9.48 -33.93
C GLN A 55 -1.69 9.09 -32.71
N LEU A 56 -3.00 8.96 -32.87
CA LEU A 56 -3.88 8.48 -31.80
C LEU A 56 -3.59 7.04 -31.40
N ALA A 57 -3.34 6.13 -32.36
CA ALA A 57 -2.93 4.76 -32.06
C ALA A 57 -1.62 4.71 -31.26
N ARG A 58 -0.63 5.52 -31.66
CA ARG A 58 0.63 5.66 -30.92
C ARG A 58 0.46 6.15 -29.49
N GLU A 59 -0.51 7.03 -29.25
CA GLU A 59 -0.84 7.51 -27.91
C GLU A 59 -1.32 6.36 -27.02
N TYR A 60 -2.27 5.56 -27.50
CA TYR A 60 -2.77 4.38 -26.77
C TYR A 60 -1.68 3.34 -26.54
N ILE A 61 -0.86 3.05 -27.55
CA ILE A 61 0.29 2.15 -27.43
C ILE A 61 1.24 2.63 -26.32
N ARG A 62 1.66 3.90 -26.39
CA ARG A 62 2.59 4.48 -25.40
C ARG A 62 2.01 4.43 -23.98
N GLN A 63 0.72 4.73 -23.81
CA GLN A 63 0.07 4.64 -22.50
C GLN A 63 0.00 3.19 -21.99
N ALA A 64 -0.30 2.22 -22.87
CA ALA A 64 -0.38 0.81 -22.51
C ALA A 64 0.99 0.25 -22.09
N GLU A 65 2.05 0.66 -22.79
CA GLU A 65 3.44 0.30 -22.46
C GLU A 65 3.88 0.98 -21.16
N ALA A 66 3.61 2.27 -21.00
CA ALA A 66 3.99 3.03 -19.81
C ALA A 66 3.37 2.46 -18.53
N VAL A 67 2.08 2.12 -18.54
CA VAL A 67 1.39 1.50 -17.39
C VAL A 67 1.99 0.13 -17.02
N GLN A 68 2.61 -0.56 -17.97
CA GLN A 68 3.23 -1.89 -17.77
C GLN A 68 4.75 -1.84 -17.60
N ALA A 69 5.34 -0.65 -17.66
CA ALA A 69 6.76 -0.44 -17.50
C ALA A 69 7.20 -0.62 -16.03
N TRP A 70 8.51 -0.59 -15.82
CA TRP A 70 9.07 -0.48 -14.48
C TRP A 70 8.82 0.94 -13.93
N HIS A 71 8.31 1.01 -12.72
CA HIS A 71 8.03 2.26 -12.01
C HIS A 71 9.00 2.39 -10.83
N PRO A 72 10.15 3.08 -11.02
CA PRO A 72 11.03 3.41 -9.91
C PRO A 72 10.44 4.54 -9.07
N SER A 73 10.63 4.48 -7.76
CA SER A 73 10.23 5.52 -6.80
C SER A 73 11.39 5.85 -5.88
N PHE A 74 11.60 7.14 -5.61
CA PHE A 74 12.62 7.66 -4.71
C PHE A 74 12.04 8.77 -3.84
N ASN A 75 12.28 8.72 -2.55
CA ASN A 75 11.99 9.79 -1.61
C ASN A 75 13.13 9.93 -0.61
N MET A 76 13.50 11.16 -0.26
CA MET A 76 14.53 11.45 0.73
C MET A 76 14.23 12.77 1.43
N ASN A 77 14.29 12.77 2.76
CA ASN A 77 14.06 13.96 3.58
C ASN A 77 15.02 14.01 4.77
N TYR A 78 15.36 15.22 5.18
CA TYR A 78 16.00 15.46 6.47
C TYR A 78 15.03 15.07 7.60
N GLU A 79 15.56 14.43 8.64
CA GLU A 79 14.82 14.01 9.83
C GLU A 79 15.52 14.58 11.07
N GLN A 80 14.75 15.22 11.94
CA GLN A 80 15.21 15.62 13.27
C GLN A 80 14.17 15.23 14.31
N THR A 81 14.64 14.65 15.41
CA THR A 81 13.83 14.31 16.57
C THR A 81 14.59 14.67 17.84
N ASP A 82 13.87 15.08 18.87
CA ASP A 82 14.42 15.34 20.20
C ASP A 82 14.37 14.12 21.13
N ASN A 83 13.70 13.04 20.72
CA ASN A 83 13.45 11.86 21.55
C ASN A 83 13.48 10.55 20.74
N VAL A 84 14.63 10.24 20.15
CA VAL A 84 14.80 9.07 19.27
C VAL A 84 14.62 7.74 19.99
N ASN A 85 14.91 7.69 21.29
CA ASN A 85 14.77 6.51 22.13
C ASN A 85 13.37 6.41 22.78
N ASN A 86 12.44 7.31 22.45
CA ASN A 86 11.09 7.39 23.00
C ASN A 86 11.07 7.33 24.55
N ALA A 87 12.05 7.98 25.18
CA ALA A 87 12.18 8.02 26.63
C ALA A 87 11.26 9.08 27.24
N SER A 88 10.87 8.89 28.49
CA SER A 88 10.18 9.94 29.26
C SER A 88 11.18 10.94 29.84
N LEU A 89 10.86 12.23 29.76
CA LEU A 89 11.62 13.34 30.37
C LEU A 89 11.71 13.25 31.90
N SER A 90 10.82 12.49 32.56
CA SER A 90 10.83 12.35 34.02
C SER A 90 12.16 11.76 34.48
N ARG A 91 12.85 12.46 35.38
CA ARG A 91 14.15 12.03 35.91
C ARG A 91 14.03 10.88 36.91
N ASP A 92 12.84 10.66 37.45
CA ASP A 92 12.55 9.56 38.35
C ASP A 92 11.34 8.73 37.90
N ILE A 93 11.36 7.46 38.32
CA ILE A 93 10.27 6.50 38.16
C ILE A 93 9.99 5.83 39.50
N VAL A 94 8.72 5.63 39.83
CA VAL A 94 8.33 4.89 41.03
C VAL A 94 7.89 3.49 40.60
N ILE A 95 8.59 2.47 41.08
CA ILE A 95 8.27 1.06 40.83
C ILE A 95 8.12 0.38 42.19
N ASN A 96 6.96 -0.23 42.44
CA ASN A 96 6.65 -0.90 43.72
C ASN A 96 6.90 -0.02 44.95
N GLY A 97 6.51 1.26 44.86
CA GLY A 97 6.68 2.24 45.94
C GLY A 97 8.11 2.76 46.14
N ARG A 98 9.10 2.32 45.34
CA ARG A 98 10.48 2.79 45.40
C ARG A 98 10.77 3.76 44.25
N LYS A 99 11.41 4.89 44.58
CA LYS A 99 11.86 5.89 43.61
C LYS A 99 13.22 5.49 43.03
N TRP A 100 13.30 5.45 41.71
CA TRP A 100 14.52 5.19 40.95
C TRP A 100 14.86 6.43 40.14
N ILE A 101 16.14 6.82 40.14
CA ILE A 101 16.63 7.95 39.34
C ILE A 101 17.19 7.40 38.03
N LYS A 102 16.69 7.92 36.91
CA LYS A 102 17.18 7.55 35.57
C LYS A 102 18.59 8.09 35.35
N SER A 103 19.42 7.29 34.68
CA SER A 103 20.69 7.76 34.13
C SER A 103 20.45 8.73 32.97
N GLU A 104 21.47 9.52 32.61
CA GLU A 104 21.42 10.37 31.41
C GLU A 104 21.10 9.55 30.14
N ASP A 105 21.61 8.31 30.06
CA ASP A 105 21.33 7.42 28.93
C ASP A 105 19.87 7.01 28.79
N SER A 106 19.09 7.11 29.87
CA SER A 106 17.67 6.78 29.92
C SER A 106 16.76 7.99 29.70
N LEU A 107 17.34 9.19 29.48
CA LEU A 107 16.60 10.39 29.10
C LEU A 107 16.46 10.52 27.57
N PRO A 108 15.55 11.38 27.08
CA PRO A 108 15.39 11.65 25.66
C PRO A 108 16.69 12.04 24.96
N LYS A 109 16.95 11.39 23.83
CA LYS A 109 18.13 11.64 23.00
C LYS A 109 17.72 12.31 21.70
N ARG A 110 18.37 13.45 21.40
CA ARG A 110 18.20 14.12 20.11
C ARG A 110 18.91 13.36 19.00
N ALA A 111 18.29 13.26 17.83
CA ALA A 111 18.87 12.66 16.65
C ALA A 111 18.59 13.48 15.40
N ASN A 112 19.57 13.50 14.51
CA ASN A 112 19.50 14.13 13.20
C ASN A 112 19.92 13.09 12.16
N GLY A 113 19.17 13.03 11.07
CA GLY A 113 19.26 11.94 10.12
C GLY A 113 18.68 12.27 8.76
N ILE A 114 18.74 11.27 7.89
CA ILE A 114 18.03 11.26 6.62
C ILE A 114 17.09 10.06 6.61
N ARG A 115 15.81 10.33 6.33
CA ARG A 115 14.82 9.33 6.01
C ARG A 115 14.78 9.15 4.49
N TYR A 116 14.74 7.90 4.05
CA TYR A 116 14.78 7.55 2.64
C TYR A 116 13.82 6.40 2.34
N GLU A 117 13.33 6.39 1.10
CA GLU A 117 12.54 5.30 0.53
C GLU A 117 12.91 5.15 -0.95
N LEU A 118 13.17 3.92 -1.35
CA LEU A 118 13.55 3.50 -2.68
C LEU A 118 12.64 2.34 -3.07
N GLY A 119 12.14 2.33 -4.29
CA GLY A 119 11.26 1.28 -4.76
C GLY A 119 11.37 1.09 -6.25
N ILE A 120 11.09 -0.13 -6.68
CA ILE A 120 10.85 -0.43 -8.08
C ILE A 120 9.75 -1.49 -8.15
N ASP A 121 8.69 -1.20 -8.90
CA ASP A 121 7.63 -2.15 -9.14
C ASP A 121 7.21 -2.21 -10.61
N ARG A 122 6.64 -3.33 -11.00
CA ARG A 122 6.10 -3.56 -12.34
C ARG A 122 4.86 -4.41 -12.24
N MET A 123 3.82 -4.01 -12.97
CA MET A 123 2.60 -4.78 -13.14
C MET A 123 2.33 -4.92 -14.62
N PHE A 124 2.34 -6.15 -15.15
CA PHE A 124 2.20 -6.40 -16.58
C PHE A 124 1.00 -7.30 -16.86
N ASN A 125 0.32 -7.03 -17.97
CA ASN A 125 -0.84 -7.78 -18.43
C ASN A 125 -0.38 -9.09 -19.07
N MET A 126 -0.81 -10.22 -18.49
CA MET A 126 -0.44 -11.55 -18.97
C MET A 126 -1.36 -11.99 -20.11
N ALA A 127 -2.67 -11.87 -19.92
CA ALA A 127 -3.70 -12.19 -20.91
C ALA A 127 -5.04 -11.66 -20.40
N GLY A 128 -5.88 -11.16 -21.30
CA GLY A 128 -7.18 -10.58 -20.98
C GLY A 128 -7.06 -9.57 -19.84
N ASN A 129 -7.85 -9.74 -18.79
CA ASN A 129 -7.81 -8.84 -17.62
C ASN A 129 -6.86 -9.32 -16.50
N HIS A 130 -5.96 -10.26 -16.77
CA HIS A 130 -5.09 -10.88 -15.78
C HIS A 130 -3.69 -10.26 -15.78
N PHE A 131 -3.18 -9.93 -14.61
CA PHE A 131 -1.92 -9.23 -14.40
C PHE A 131 -1.05 -9.94 -13.38
N ALA A 132 0.26 -9.89 -13.60
CA ALA A 132 1.27 -10.22 -12.61
C ALA A 132 1.94 -8.94 -12.11
N ARG A 133 2.31 -8.93 -10.83
CA ARG A 133 3.00 -7.83 -10.16
C ARG A 133 4.28 -8.31 -9.49
N LEU A 134 5.34 -7.51 -9.61
CA LEU A 134 6.60 -7.66 -8.90
C LEU A 134 6.95 -6.32 -8.26
N GLY A 135 7.39 -6.32 -7.00
CA GLY A 135 7.79 -5.10 -6.30
C GLY A 135 8.89 -5.36 -5.31
N ILE A 136 9.89 -4.46 -5.29
CA ILE A 136 10.96 -4.45 -4.30
C ILE A 136 11.11 -3.02 -3.79
N SER A 137 11.21 -2.85 -2.48
CA SER A 137 11.46 -1.56 -1.87
C SER A 137 12.38 -1.64 -0.66
N GLY A 138 13.07 -0.54 -0.40
CA GLY A 138 13.92 -0.31 0.75
C GLY A 138 13.59 1.04 1.36
N SER A 139 13.36 1.10 2.67
CA SER A 139 13.07 2.34 3.38
C SER A 139 13.82 2.38 4.70
N GLY A 140 14.14 3.56 5.20
CA GLY A 140 14.77 3.67 6.49
C GLY A 140 14.95 5.09 6.97
N VAL A 141 15.52 5.21 8.17
CA VAL A 141 16.07 6.44 8.70
C VAL A 141 17.49 6.17 9.18
N HIS A 142 18.44 6.96 8.70
CA HIS A 142 19.83 6.90 9.12
C HIS A 142 20.17 8.12 9.98
N TYR A 143 20.46 7.92 11.26
CA TYR A 143 20.88 8.99 12.17
C TYR A 143 22.40 9.00 12.33
N TRP A 144 23.07 10.11 12.00
CA TRP A 144 24.53 10.19 12.10
C TRP A 144 25.03 10.35 13.54
N ASN A 145 24.23 10.95 14.42
CA ASN A 145 24.53 11.17 15.85
C ASN A 145 23.80 10.21 16.80
N ALA A 146 23.03 9.25 16.28
CA ALA A 146 22.27 8.27 17.08
C ALA A 146 22.10 6.93 16.32
N ARG A 147 23.22 6.37 15.83
CA ARG A 147 23.23 5.26 14.86
C ARG A 147 22.48 4.01 15.33
N ASP A 148 22.51 3.70 16.63
CA ASP A 148 21.82 2.53 17.19
C ASP A 148 20.29 2.58 17.05
N PHE A 149 19.73 3.76 16.82
CA PHE A 149 18.31 3.99 16.56
C PHE A 149 17.97 4.13 15.07
N SER A 150 18.95 3.94 14.19
CA SER A 150 18.69 3.92 12.75
C SER A 150 17.85 2.69 12.41
N GLU A 151 16.86 2.87 11.54
CA GLU A 151 15.99 1.77 11.09
C GLU A 151 16.15 1.58 9.60
N GLN A 152 16.12 0.32 9.16
CA GLN A 152 16.15 -0.04 7.75
C GLN A 152 15.16 -1.17 7.52
N ALA A 153 14.42 -1.10 6.44
CA ALA A 153 13.44 -2.11 6.06
C ALA A 153 13.63 -2.44 4.59
N PHE A 154 13.74 -3.73 4.30
CA PHE A 154 13.65 -4.26 2.94
C PHE A 154 12.33 -4.99 2.79
N HIS A 155 11.63 -4.78 1.69
CA HIS A 155 10.34 -5.39 1.37
C HIS A 155 10.38 -5.92 -0.07
N ALA A 156 9.89 -7.14 -0.26
CA ALA A 156 9.71 -7.73 -1.58
C ALA A 156 8.33 -8.38 -1.65
N GLU A 157 7.65 -8.18 -2.77
CA GLU A 157 6.33 -8.75 -3.03
C GLU A 157 6.20 -9.24 -4.47
N VAL A 158 5.41 -10.29 -4.63
CA VAL A 158 4.93 -10.76 -5.94
C VAL A 158 3.42 -10.88 -5.85
N GLY A 159 2.72 -10.79 -6.96
CA GLY A 159 1.27 -10.86 -6.89
C GLY A 159 0.57 -11.14 -8.20
N TYR A 160 -0.68 -11.53 -8.07
CA TYR A 160 -1.63 -11.68 -9.16
C TYR A 160 -2.75 -10.66 -8.97
N ARG A 161 -3.27 -10.14 -10.09
CA ARG A 161 -4.38 -9.21 -10.09
C ARG A 161 -5.27 -9.42 -11.31
N TYR A 162 -6.57 -9.50 -11.09
CA TYR A 162 -7.56 -9.32 -12.12
C TYR A 162 -8.00 -7.86 -12.13
N ARG A 163 -8.03 -7.21 -13.29
CA ARG A 163 -8.42 -5.80 -13.42
C ARG A 163 -9.11 -5.53 -14.74
N ASN A 164 -10.29 -4.92 -14.66
CA ASN A 164 -11.01 -4.35 -15.80
C ASN A 164 -11.43 -2.90 -15.50
N SER A 165 -12.27 -2.32 -16.35
CA SER A 165 -12.73 -0.92 -16.21
C SER A 165 -13.51 -0.61 -14.92
N ARG A 166 -14.10 -1.62 -14.26
CA ARG A 166 -14.98 -1.44 -13.08
C ARG A 166 -14.56 -2.21 -11.84
N LEU A 167 -13.81 -3.31 -11.99
CA LEU A 167 -13.48 -4.24 -10.92
C LEU A 167 -11.98 -4.53 -10.94
N GLU A 168 -11.40 -4.53 -9.76
CA GLU A 168 -10.03 -4.96 -9.52
C GLU A 168 -10.01 -5.84 -8.28
N TRP A 169 -9.33 -6.98 -8.34
CA TRP A 169 -9.02 -7.76 -7.16
C TRP A 169 -7.71 -8.50 -7.35
N GLY A 170 -7.02 -8.82 -6.27
CA GLY A 170 -5.78 -9.54 -6.36
C GLY A 170 -5.21 -9.93 -5.02
N PHE A 171 -4.09 -10.63 -5.08
CA PHE A 171 -3.35 -11.03 -3.89
C PHE A 171 -1.85 -10.83 -4.08
N ARG A 172 -1.17 -10.52 -2.98
CA ARG A 172 0.25 -10.18 -2.95
C ARG A 172 0.92 -10.81 -1.73
N PRO A 173 1.51 -12.01 -1.84
CA PRO A 173 2.47 -12.48 -0.85
C PRO A 173 3.67 -11.55 -0.77
N PHE A 174 4.18 -11.35 0.44
CA PHE A 174 5.33 -10.50 0.68
C PHE A 174 6.26 -11.05 1.76
N VAL A 175 7.50 -10.59 1.70
CA VAL A 175 8.51 -10.75 2.74
C VAL A 175 9.09 -9.38 3.08
N LYS A 176 9.31 -9.12 4.37
CA LYS A 176 9.91 -7.88 4.87
C LYS A 176 10.95 -8.18 5.93
N GLN A 177 12.12 -7.57 5.83
CA GLN A 177 13.18 -7.66 6.84
C GLN A 177 13.46 -6.27 7.39
N ASN A 178 13.32 -6.09 8.69
CA ASN A 178 13.72 -4.86 9.38
C ASN A 178 15.07 -5.05 10.10
N ARG A 179 15.87 -4.01 10.11
CA ARG A 179 17.08 -3.85 10.91
C ARG A 179 16.91 -2.63 11.82
N LEU A 180 17.46 -2.75 13.03
CA LEU A 180 17.56 -1.66 14.00
C LEU A 180 19.04 -1.52 14.36
N GLY A 181 19.56 -0.30 14.25
CA GLY A 181 20.99 -0.05 14.17
C GLY A 181 21.62 -0.90 13.07
N ASN A 182 22.63 -1.70 13.45
CA ASN A 182 23.30 -2.63 12.53
C ASN A 182 22.73 -4.05 12.56
N ASN A 183 21.74 -4.35 13.40
CA ASN A 183 21.30 -5.73 13.67
C ASN A 183 19.98 -6.05 12.97
N ARG A 184 19.83 -7.30 12.51
CA ARG A 184 18.54 -7.82 12.05
C ARG A 184 17.59 -7.85 13.24
N TYR A 185 16.44 -7.19 13.11
CA TYR A 185 15.51 -7.03 14.22
C TYR A 185 14.29 -7.93 14.06
N THR A 186 13.55 -7.75 12.97
CA THR A 186 12.35 -8.55 12.68
C THR A 186 12.28 -8.99 11.22
N ALA A 187 11.72 -10.17 11.00
CA ALA A 187 11.34 -10.67 9.70
C ALA A 187 9.82 -10.86 9.68
N ASN A 188 9.15 -10.35 8.65
CA ASN A 188 7.72 -10.48 8.46
C ASN A 188 7.44 -11.18 7.14
N THR A 189 6.51 -12.12 7.15
CA THR A 189 5.98 -12.75 5.94
C THR A 189 4.47 -12.67 5.97
N GLY A 190 3.84 -12.55 4.81
CA GLY A 190 2.39 -12.42 4.79
C GLY A 190 1.81 -12.39 3.39
N ILE A 191 0.51 -12.15 3.35
CA ILE A 191 -0.26 -11.99 2.13
C ILE A 191 -1.25 -10.84 2.31
N VAL A 192 -1.39 -10.02 1.28
CA VAL A 192 -2.42 -8.99 1.16
C VAL A 192 -3.41 -9.43 0.09
N LEU A 193 -4.70 -9.30 0.36
CA LEU A 193 -5.80 -9.42 -0.60
C LEU A 193 -6.42 -8.03 -0.75
N ASP A 194 -6.54 -7.56 -1.98
CA ASP A 194 -7.13 -6.25 -2.29
C ASP A 194 -8.34 -6.46 -3.21
N TYR A 195 -9.38 -5.68 -2.98
CA TYR A 195 -10.59 -5.65 -3.81
C TYR A 195 -11.03 -4.20 -4.01
N SER A 196 -11.40 -3.83 -5.23
CA SER A 196 -11.93 -2.51 -5.56
C SER A 196 -12.99 -2.63 -6.63
N ARG A 197 -14.16 -2.02 -6.41
CA ARG A 197 -15.25 -2.01 -7.39
C ARG A 197 -15.86 -0.62 -7.51
N ARG A 198 -15.94 -0.15 -8.75
CA ARG A 198 -16.77 0.98 -9.14
C ARG A 198 -18.21 0.49 -9.26
N LEU A 199 -19.08 0.93 -8.36
CA LEU A 199 -20.50 0.55 -8.35
C LEU A 199 -21.26 1.31 -9.46
N ASN A 200 -20.90 2.57 -9.67
CA ASN A 200 -21.34 3.42 -10.77
C ASN A 200 -20.33 4.57 -10.95
N GLU A 201 -20.66 5.56 -11.77
CA GLU A 201 -19.76 6.68 -12.05
C GLU A 201 -19.33 7.45 -10.79
N LYS A 202 -20.15 7.46 -9.74
CA LYS A 202 -19.90 8.23 -8.52
C LYS A 202 -19.38 7.40 -7.36
N TRP A 203 -19.69 6.11 -7.27
CA TRP A 203 -19.38 5.31 -6.09
C TRP A 203 -18.29 4.27 -6.34
N ARG A 204 -17.33 4.19 -5.41
CA ARG A 204 -16.28 3.17 -5.39
C ARG A 204 -16.15 2.55 -3.99
N SER A 205 -16.08 1.23 -3.93
CA SER A 205 -15.74 0.49 -2.72
C SER A 205 -14.34 -0.09 -2.87
N THR A 206 -13.48 0.07 -1.86
CA THR A 206 -12.16 -0.56 -1.77
C THR A 206 -12.09 -1.32 -0.46
N GLN A 207 -11.57 -2.54 -0.49
CA GLN A 207 -11.42 -3.42 0.66
C GLN A 207 -10.02 -4.03 0.64
N SER A 208 -9.41 -4.20 1.79
CA SER A 208 -8.11 -4.84 1.93
C SER A 208 -8.11 -5.77 3.13
N PHE A 209 -7.55 -6.95 2.96
CA PHE A 209 -7.30 -7.94 4.00
C PHE A 209 -5.82 -8.29 3.99
N GLN A 210 -5.19 -8.30 5.15
CA GLN A 210 -3.80 -8.70 5.28
C GLN A 210 -3.66 -9.71 6.41
N TYR A 211 -2.96 -10.79 6.12
CA TYR A 211 -2.43 -11.70 7.12
C TYR A 211 -0.90 -11.60 7.12
N GLY A 212 -0.30 -11.57 8.31
CA GLY A 212 1.15 -11.56 8.44
C GLY A 212 1.63 -12.30 9.68
N ARG A 213 2.84 -12.83 9.61
CA ARG A 213 3.60 -13.38 10.73
C ARG A 213 4.85 -12.53 10.94
N LYS A 214 5.03 -12.02 12.16
CA LYS A 214 6.23 -11.30 12.59
C LYS A 214 7.09 -12.21 13.44
N GLN A 215 8.38 -12.27 13.13
CA GLN A 215 9.39 -13.01 13.86
C GLN A 215 10.52 -12.09 14.28
N TYR A 216 10.88 -12.12 15.56
CA TYR A 216 12.08 -11.46 16.06
C TYR A 216 13.31 -12.34 15.80
N HIS A 217 14.44 -11.71 15.51
CA HIS A 217 15.69 -12.44 15.29
C HIS A 217 16.34 -12.86 16.62
N ASP A 218 16.25 -11.99 17.63
CA ASP A 218 16.67 -12.32 18.99
C ASP A 218 15.74 -13.37 19.62
N GLU A 219 16.32 -14.43 20.19
CA GLU A 219 15.56 -15.59 20.69
C GLU A 219 14.67 -15.22 21.89
N TYR A 220 15.16 -14.35 22.77
CA TYR A 220 14.40 -13.91 23.94
C TYR A 220 13.19 -13.08 23.52
N LEU A 221 13.38 -12.11 22.61
CA LEU A 221 12.28 -11.35 22.02
C LEU A 221 11.33 -12.25 21.23
N ALA A 222 11.84 -13.25 20.51
CA ALA A 222 11.01 -14.16 19.72
C ALA A 222 10.06 -15.00 20.58
N LYS A 223 10.55 -15.52 21.71
CA LYS A 223 9.73 -16.27 22.69
C LYS A 223 8.60 -15.43 23.28
N ARG A 224 8.78 -14.11 23.35
CA ARG A 224 7.82 -13.18 23.99
C ARG A 224 6.90 -12.47 23.00
N TYR A 225 7.42 -12.07 21.84
CA TYR A 225 6.78 -11.06 20.99
C TYR A 225 6.53 -11.50 19.54
N ASN A 226 6.92 -12.70 19.13
CA ASN A 226 6.49 -13.25 17.84
C ASN A 226 4.98 -13.16 17.72
N SER A 227 4.49 -12.73 16.55
CA SER A 227 3.06 -12.44 16.41
C SER A 227 2.49 -12.90 15.08
N LYS A 228 1.18 -13.15 15.10
CA LYS A 228 0.34 -13.24 13.91
C LYS A 228 -0.57 -12.02 13.89
N THR A 229 -0.57 -11.31 12.78
CA THR A 229 -1.35 -10.10 12.60
C THR A 229 -2.38 -10.31 11.50
N ILE A 230 -3.62 -9.91 11.76
CA ILE A 230 -4.68 -9.81 10.76
C ILE A 230 -5.12 -8.36 10.71
N SER A 231 -5.14 -7.76 9.52
CA SER A 231 -5.68 -6.42 9.30
C SER A 231 -6.78 -6.48 8.24
N VAL A 232 -7.86 -5.77 8.46
CA VAL A 232 -8.98 -5.64 7.53
C VAL A 232 -9.34 -4.16 7.44
N SER A 233 -9.56 -3.66 6.24
CA SER A 233 -10.05 -2.31 6.03
C SER A 233 -11.04 -2.26 4.87
N GLY A 234 -11.96 -1.32 4.95
CA GLY A 234 -12.93 -1.03 3.90
C GLY A 234 -13.13 0.47 3.80
N THR A 235 -13.08 1.01 2.59
CA THR A 235 -13.31 2.41 2.28
C THR A 235 -14.39 2.52 1.21
N PHE A 236 -15.36 3.40 1.45
CA PHE A 236 -16.40 3.74 0.51
C PHE A 236 -16.24 5.20 0.10
N SER A 237 -16.12 5.44 -1.20
CA SER A 237 -15.84 6.77 -1.77
C SER A 237 -16.96 7.20 -2.71
N TYR A 238 -17.33 8.48 -2.60
CA TYR A 238 -18.30 9.17 -3.45
C TYR A 238 -17.63 10.34 -4.18
N TYR A 239 -17.65 10.30 -5.51
CA TYR A 239 -17.22 11.38 -6.38
C TYR A 239 -18.40 12.31 -6.64
N ALA A 240 -18.49 13.39 -5.86
CA ALA A 240 -19.56 14.38 -5.98
C ALA A 240 -19.46 15.18 -7.29
N MET A 241 -18.22 15.49 -7.70
CA MET A 241 -17.84 16.18 -8.94
C MET A 241 -16.48 15.62 -9.40
N SER A 242 -16.06 15.91 -10.64
CA SER A 242 -14.80 15.41 -11.22
C SER A 242 -13.55 15.71 -10.38
N ALA A 243 -13.61 16.73 -9.51
CA ALA A 243 -12.53 17.16 -8.63
C ALA A 243 -12.87 17.10 -7.13
N TRP A 244 -14.00 16.50 -6.72
CA TRP A 244 -14.41 16.44 -5.31
C TRP A 244 -14.85 15.04 -4.91
N GLN A 245 -14.14 14.45 -3.96
CA GLN A 245 -14.37 13.12 -3.42
C GLN A 245 -14.64 13.16 -1.91
N LEU A 246 -15.74 12.53 -1.47
CA LEU A 246 -16.00 12.18 -0.07
C LEU A 246 -15.62 10.71 0.15
N TYR A 247 -15.17 10.35 1.34
CA TYR A 247 -14.90 8.96 1.70
C TYR A 247 -15.18 8.67 3.17
N GLY A 248 -15.60 7.44 3.44
CA GLY A 248 -15.75 6.87 4.78
C GLY A 248 -15.04 5.53 4.86
N GLY A 249 -14.39 5.24 5.98
CA GLY A 249 -13.56 4.07 6.18
C GLY A 249 -13.81 3.37 7.50
N ILE A 250 -13.68 2.04 7.49
CA ILE A 250 -13.62 1.20 8.67
C ILE A 250 -12.34 0.37 8.65
N SER A 251 -11.79 0.08 9.82
CA SER A 251 -10.57 -0.72 9.95
C SER A 251 -10.59 -1.58 11.20
N GLY A 252 -10.00 -2.76 11.11
CA GLY A 252 -9.75 -3.68 12.20
C GLY A 252 -8.34 -4.25 12.09
N MET A 253 -7.62 -4.32 13.20
CA MET A 253 -6.30 -4.94 13.29
C MET A 253 -6.23 -5.80 14.55
N PHE A 254 -5.83 -7.04 14.38
CA PHE A 254 -5.72 -8.04 15.43
C PHE A 254 -4.28 -8.49 15.48
N ASP A 255 -3.55 -8.12 16.53
CA ASP A 255 -2.18 -8.55 16.75
C ASP A 255 -2.15 -9.58 17.87
N ASN A 256 -1.68 -10.78 17.56
CA ASN A 256 -1.62 -11.90 18.49
C ASN A 256 -0.16 -12.27 18.74
N THR A 257 0.47 -11.58 19.68
CA THR A 257 1.78 -11.89 20.23
C THR A 257 1.75 -13.14 21.12
N VAL A 258 2.91 -13.73 21.40
CA VAL A 258 3.05 -14.82 22.39
C VAL A 258 2.61 -14.33 23.76
N GLU A 259 3.19 -13.23 24.24
CA GLU A 259 2.75 -12.56 25.46
C GLU A 259 1.44 -11.82 25.26
N LYS A 260 0.41 -12.22 26.02
CA LYS A 260 -0.95 -11.69 25.85
C LYS A 260 -1.11 -10.26 26.33
N GLU A 261 -0.20 -9.79 27.19
CA GLU A 261 -0.17 -8.38 27.62
C GLU A 261 0.13 -7.44 26.45
N GLN A 262 0.87 -7.92 25.43
CA GLN A 262 1.18 -7.15 24.22
C GLN A 262 0.21 -7.43 23.06
N ALA A 263 -0.61 -8.48 23.17
CA ALA A 263 -1.59 -8.82 22.15
C ALA A 263 -2.75 -7.84 22.21
N SER A 264 -3.27 -7.42 21.05
CA SER A 264 -4.29 -6.37 21.02
C SER A 264 -5.26 -6.49 19.86
N ARG A 265 -6.39 -5.81 19.99
CA ARG A 265 -7.38 -5.58 18.93
C ARG A 265 -7.54 -4.07 18.77
N ARG A 266 -7.49 -3.58 17.54
CA ARG A 266 -7.62 -2.17 17.20
C ARG A 266 -8.74 -2.01 16.18
N TYR A 267 -9.68 -1.11 16.43
CA TYR A 267 -10.79 -0.83 15.53
C TYR A 267 -10.83 0.66 15.26
N GLY A 268 -11.01 1.05 14.01
CA GLY A 268 -11.03 2.45 13.62
C GLY A 268 -12.14 2.75 12.63
N VAL A 269 -12.65 3.98 12.73
CA VAL A 269 -13.56 4.58 11.76
C VAL A 269 -12.95 5.89 11.28
N SER A 270 -13.16 6.23 10.02
CA SER A 270 -12.70 7.50 9.45
C SER A 270 -13.69 8.07 8.45
N LEU A 271 -13.71 9.38 8.32
CA LEU A 271 -14.44 10.10 7.29
C LEU A 271 -13.57 11.24 6.76
N GLY A 272 -13.72 11.60 5.50
CA GLY A 272 -13.03 12.76 4.98
C GLY A 272 -13.47 13.15 3.58
N THR A 273 -12.83 14.20 3.10
CA THR A 273 -13.05 14.79 1.79
C THR A 273 -11.72 15.21 1.17
N VAL A 274 -11.62 15.11 -0.15
CA VAL A 274 -10.54 15.68 -0.95
C VAL A 274 -11.17 16.48 -2.07
N LYS A 275 -10.75 17.73 -2.24
CA LYS A 275 -11.14 18.58 -3.35
C LYS A 275 -9.90 19.13 -4.04
N ILE A 276 -9.80 18.95 -5.35
CA ILE A 276 -8.84 19.67 -6.17
C ILE A 276 -9.52 20.96 -6.62
N LEU A 277 -8.89 22.09 -6.30
CA LEU A 277 -9.33 23.41 -6.73
C LEU A 277 -8.73 23.73 -8.10
N ASP A 278 -9.32 24.71 -8.76
CA ASP A 278 -8.78 25.24 -10.00
C ASP A 278 -7.35 25.76 -9.77
N GLY A 279 -6.44 25.45 -10.70
CA GLY A 279 -5.00 25.71 -10.54
C GLY A 279 -4.20 24.59 -9.88
N GLY A 280 -4.82 23.45 -9.55
CA GLY A 280 -4.13 22.24 -9.10
C GLY A 280 -3.88 22.14 -7.60
N LEU A 281 -4.39 23.10 -6.80
CA LEU A 281 -4.30 23.04 -5.34
C LEU A 281 -5.23 21.96 -4.79
N GLY A 282 -4.69 21.00 -4.02
CA GLY A 282 -5.48 19.97 -3.35
C GLY A 282 -5.76 20.29 -1.89
N LEU A 283 -7.03 20.29 -1.49
CA LEU A 283 -7.48 20.40 -0.10
C LEU A 283 -8.00 19.05 0.39
N LYS A 284 -7.51 18.60 1.56
CA LYS A 284 -7.95 17.37 2.23
C LYS A 284 -8.35 17.68 3.66
N LEU A 285 -9.54 17.27 4.05
CA LEU A 285 -10.02 17.30 5.43
C LEU A 285 -10.48 15.90 5.83
N GLY A 286 -10.28 15.53 7.08
CA GLY A 286 -10.74 14.24 7.59
C GLY A 286 -10.69 14.15 9.10
N ALA A 287 -11.51 13.27 9.64
CA ALA A 287 -11.56 12.91 11.04
C ALA A 287 -11.58 11.38 11.16
N GLY A 288 -11.01 10.86 12.25
CA GLY A 288 -11.04 9.44 12.53
C GLY A 288 -10.92 9.19 14.01
N TYR A 289 -11.49 8.06 14.44
CA TYR A 289 -11.40 7.58 15.81
C TYR A 289 -10.88 6.15 15.77
N THR A 290 -10.00 5.78 16.71
CA THR A 290 -9.44 4.44 16.74
C THR A 290 -9.23 3.96 18.16
N LYS A 291 -9.87 2.84 18.50
CA LYS A 291 -9.77 2.23 19.81
C LYS A 291 -8.89 1.00 19.80
N ARG A 292 -7.95 0.88 20.74
CA ARG A 292 -7.11 -0.29 20.96
C ARG A 292 -7.39 -0.92 22.32
N ILE A 293 -7.58 -2.24 22.34
CA ILE A 293 -7.85 -3.03 23.54
C ILE A 293 -6.81 -4.16 23.62
N PHE A 294 -6.06 -4.23 24.72
CA PHE A 294 -5.11 -5.31 24.97
C PHE A 294 -5.82 -6.58 25.48
N LYS A 295 -5.20 -7.75 25.27
CA LYS A 295 -5.83 -9.05 25.61
C LYS A 295 -5.57 -9.51 27.05
N ALA A 296 -4.60 -8.92 27.75
CA ALA A 296 -4.30 -9.25 29.14
C ALA A 296 -3.80 -8.00 29.89
N PRO A 297 -3.91 -7.98 31.24
CA PRO A 297 -3.34 -6.92 32.07
C PRO A 297 -1.81 -6.90 31.98
N ALA A 298 -1.19 -5.72 32.15
CA ALA A 298 0.26 -5.56 32.11
C ALA A 298 0.89 -5.85 33.48
N THR A 299 0.83 -7.11 33.94
CA THR A 299 1.06 -7.51 35.35
C THR A 299 2.41 -7.09 35.94
N LEU A 300 3.41 -6.86 35.09
CA LEU A 300 4.73 -6.35 35.48
C LEU A 300 4.74 -4.90 35.96
N ILE A 301 3.78 -4.07 35.53
CA ILE A 301 3.75 -2.63 35.84
C ILE A 301 2.39 -2.23 36.42
N TYR A 302 1.28 -2.76 35.89
CA TYR A 302 -0.09 -2.45 36.32
C TYR A 302 -1.03 -3.67 36.21
N ASN A 303 -1.85 -3.91 37.24
CA ASN A 303 -2.80 -5.04 37.28
C ASN A 303 -4.14 -4.78 36.55
N PHE A 304 -4.15 -4.00 35.48
CA PHE A 304 -5.36 -3.78 34.66
C PHE A 304 -5.09 -3.91 33.16
N THR A 305 -6.14 -4.22 32.40
CA THR A 305 -6.06 -4.31 30.93
C THR A 305 -6.12 -2.91 30.34
N ARG A 306 -5.06 -2.50 29.65
CA ARG A 306 -4.95 -1.16 29.05
C ARG A 306 -5.92 -0.98 27.89
N ARG A 307 -6.47 0.22 27.76
CA ARG A 307 -7.26 0.68 26.62
C ARG A 307 -6.66 2.00 26.16
N ASP A 308 -6.37 2.09 24.87
CA ASP A 308 -5.84 3.30 24.25
C ASP A 308 -6.90 3.79 23.26
N ASP A 309 -7.29 5.07 23.35
CA ASP A 309 -8.28 5.74 22.48
C ASP A 309 -7.59 6.74 21.53
#